data_AF-A0A3B7D7J1-F1
#
_entry.id   AF-A0A3B7D7J1-F1
#
_cell.length_a   1.000
_cell.length_b   1.000
_cell.length_c   1.000
_cell.angle_alpha   90.00
_cell.angle_beta   90.00
_cell.angle_gamma   90.00
#
_symmetry.space_group_name_H-M   'P 1'
#
loop_
_entity.id
_entity.type
_entity.pdbx_description
1 polymer ?
#
loop_
_entity_poly.entity_id
_entity_poly.type
_entity_poly.pdbx_seq_one_letter_code
_entity_poly.pdbx_strand_id
1 'polypeptide(L)'
;MITVMWKSSVGESGEAVLDVDEKWTFGRAGGVEDLTVAVDDPSVSRTALVIRDSGPGPVVFRGQIDNGAKVALVSLIGSTTWLEEGTAGNLTAEENRVEFSINGEVLLTVDVEFDDRGTVVQRQQSVEA
;
A
#
# COMPACT_ATOMS: atom_id res chain seq x y z
N MET A 1 -0.83 13.72 -5.23
CA MET A 1 -0.51 13.48 -3.82
C MET A 1 -1.45 12.52 -3.11
N ILE A 2 -0.93 11.47 -2.48
CA ILE A 2 -1.64 10.66 -1.47
C ILE A 2 -0.82 10.66 -0.18
N THR A 3 -1.47 10.43 0.95
CA THR A 3 -0.77 10.25 2.22
C THR A 3 -0.88 8.79 2.65
N VAL A 4 0.25 8.17 2.94
CA VAL A 4 0.36 6.78 3.38
C VAL A 4 0.77 6.76 4.85
N MET A 5 -0.17 6.44 5.72
CA MET A 5 0.07 6.24 7.15
C MET A 5 0.22 4.75 7.40
N TRP A 6 1.19 4.37 8.21
CA TRP A 6 1.46 2.96 8.46
C TRP A 6 1.78 2.68 9.93
N LYS A 7 1.52 1.44 10.33
CA LYS A 7 1.85 0.91 11.65
C LYS A 7 2.29 -0.55 11.53
N SER A 8 3.44 -0.89 12.09
CA SER A 8 3.95 -2.26 12.16
C SER A 8 3.50 -2.96 13.45
N SER A 9 3.58 -4.29 13.46
CA SER A 9 3.27 -5.12 14.64
C SER A 9 4.18 -4.83 15.84
N VAL A 10 5.41 -4.40 15.59
CA VAL A 10 6.38 -4.03 16.64
C VAL A 10 6.15 -2.63 17.22
N GLY A 11 5.11 -1.92 16.74
CA GLY A 11 4.69 -0.63 17.26
C GLY A 11 5.34 0.58 16.59
N GLU A 12 6.15 0.37 15.56
CA GLU A 12 6.63 1.47 14.73
C GLU A 12 5.49 2.01 13.87
N SER A 13 5.48 3.30 13.64
CA SER A 13 4.49 3.95 12.79
C SER A 13 5.10 5.17 12.12
N GLY A 14 4.54 5.55 10.99
CA GLY A 14 4.97 6.73 10.27
C GLY A 14 3.97 7.18 9.23
N GLU A 15 4.33 8.27 8.59
CA GLU A 15 3.56 8.89 7.53
C GLU A 15 4.51 9.21 6.37
N ALA A 16 4.04 8.99 5.15
CA ALA A 16 4.74 9.38 3.93
C ALA A 16 3.74 10.01 2.97
N VAL A 17 4.09 11.20 2.47
CA VAL A 17 3.36 11.84 1.38
C VAL A 17 3.98 11.38 0.08
N LEU A 18 3.17 10.86 -0.84
CA LEU A 18 3.61 10.41 -2.16
C LEU A 18 3.03 11.31 -3.26
N ASP A 19 3.91 11.85 -4.07
CA ASP A 19 3.58 12.48 -5.34
C ASP A 19 3.40 11.47 -6.48
N VAL A 20 3.02 11.97 -7.66
CA VAL A 20 2.86 11.16 -8.86
C VAL A 20 4.18 10.45 -9.18
N ASP A 21 4.09 9.15 -9.50
CA ASP A 21 5.22 8.24 -9.77
C ASP A 21 6.09 7.88 -8.55
N GLU A 22 5.81 8.44 -7.36
CA GLU A 22 6.45 7.97 -6.13
C GLU A 22 5.82 6.68 -5.61
N LYS A 23 6.63 5.91 -4.88
CA LYS A 23 6.23 4.65 -4.28
C LYS A 23 6.57 4.60 -2.80
N TRP A 24 5.63 4.08 -2.02
CA TRP A 24 5.87 3.59 -0.67
C TRP A 24 6.09 2.08 -0.73
N THR A 25 7.09 1.58 -0.04
CA THR A 25 7.50 0.17 -0.13
C THR A 25 7.69 -0.46 1.24
N PHE A 26 7.28 -1.73 1.35
CA PHE A 26 7.49 -2.56 2.52
C PHE A 26 8.08 -3.91 2.14
N GLY A 27 9.02 -4.38 2.95
CA GLY A 27 9.61 -5.71 2.77
C GLY A 27 10.69 -6.05 3.79
N ARG A 28 11.44 -7.10 3.50
CA ARG A 28 12.51 -7.58 4.37
C ARG A 28 13.79 -6.77 4.23
N ALA A 29 14.39 -6.41 5.37
CA ALA A 29 15.69 -5.74 5.45
C ALA A 29 16.82 -6.54 4.78
N GLY A 30 17.89 -5.84 4.39
CA GLY A 30 19.06 -6.44 3.73
C GLY A 30 18.87 -6.78 2.25
N GLY A 31 17.90 -6.14 1.59
CA GLY A 31 17.72 -6.14 0.14
C GLY A 31 18.59 -5.12 -0.58
N VAL A 32 18.41 -5.03 -1.90
CA VAL A 32 19.07 -4.01 -2.77
C VAL A 32 18.19 -2.77 -3.01
N GLU A 33 16.90 -2.84 -2.69
CA GLU A 33 15.99 -1.69 -2.80
C GLU A 33 15.99 -0.88 -1.49
N ASP A 34 15.94 0.44 -1.63
CA ASP A 34 15.62 1.36 -0.53
C ASP A 34 14.13 1.20 -0.19
N LEU A 35 13.88 0.50 0.92
CA LEU A 35 12.54 0.29 1.44
C LEU A 35 12.11 1.47 2.31
N THR A 36 10.84 1.88 2.19
CA THR A 36 10.29 2.89 3.10
C THR A 36 10.11 2.31 4.51
N VAL A 37 9.68 1.06 4.59
CA VAL A 37 9.59 0.30 5.84
C VAL A 37 10.22 -1.07 5.63
N ALA A 38 11.16 -1.42 6.50
CA ALA A 38 11.85 -2.70 6.46
C ALA A 38 11.66 -3.47 7.76
N VAL A 39 11.47 -4.77 7.67
CA VAL A 39 11.42 -5.68 8.83
C VAL A 39 12.49 -6.75 8.73
N ASP A 40 12.99 -7.20 9.87
CA ASP A 40 13.91 -8.34 9.93
C ASP A 40 13.14 -9.65 10.17
N ASP A 41 12.33 -10.03 9.18
CA ASP A 41 11.57 -11.28 9.20
C ASP A 41 11.85 -12.08 7.92
N PRO A 42 12.43 -13.30 8.02
CA PRO A 42 12.76 -14.12 6.85
C PRO A 42 11.54 -14.59 6.06
N SER A 43 10.35 -14.60 6.65
CA SER A 43 9.09 -14.97 5.98
C SER A 43 8.56 -13.89 5.04
N VAL A 44 9.03 -12.65 5.21
CA VAL A 44 8.67 -11.50 4.37
C VAL A 44 9.60 -11.46 3.15
N SER A 45 9.01 -11.25 1.97
CA SER A 45 9.74 -10.99 0.72
C SER A 45 10.54 -9.70 0.82
N ARG A 46 11.64 -9.59 0.08
CA ARG A 46 12.43 -8.34 0.01
C ARG A 46 11.60 -7.12 -0.38
N THR A 47 10.60 -7.30 -1.25
CA THR A 47 9.63 -6.28 -1.64
C THR A 47 8.25 -6.91 -1.58
N ALA A 48 7.66 -6.90 -0.38
CA ALA A 48 6.41 -7.59 -0.08
C ALA A 48 5.18 -6.79 -0.52
N LEU A 49 5.23 -5.47 -0.35
CA LEU A 49 4.16 -4.55 -0.73
C LEU A 49 4.72 -3.28 -1.35
N VAL A 50 4.02 -2.78 -2.35
CA VAL A 50 4.29 -1.48 -2.97
C VAL A 50 2.98 -0.73 -3.11
N ILE A 51 2.93 0.50 -2.61
CA ILE A 51 1.82 1.43 -2.84
C ILE A 51 2.36 2.55 -3.71
N ARG A 52 1.64 2.87 -4.78
CA ARG A 52 1.98 3.96 -5.69
C ARG A 52 0.77 4.81 -5.97
N ASP A 53 1.00 6.09 -6.15
CA ASP A 53 -0.01 6.95 -6.74
C ASP A 53 0.00 6.82 -8.27
N SER A 54 -0.98 6.12 -8.84
CA SER A 54 -1.10 5.98 -10.29
C SER A 54 -2.18 6.90 -10.86
N GLY A 55 -2.09 7.27 -12.14
CA GLY A 55 -3.02 8.21 -12.80
C GLY A 55 -4.52 8.03 -12.48
N PRO A 56 -5.10 6.80 -12.53
CA PRO A 56 -6.50 6.58 -12.18
C PRO A 56 -6.78 6.55 -10.66
N GLY A 57 -5.75 6.40 -9.82
CA GLY A 57 -5.84 6.31 -8.38
C GLY A 57 -4.66 5.53 -7.77
N PRO A 58 -4.51 5.56 -6.43
CA PRO A 58 -3.51 4.76 -5.74
C PRO A 58 -3.74 3.26 -5.94
N VAL A 59 -2.65 2.54 -6.15
CA VAL A 59 -2.63 1.10 -6.38
C VAL A 59 -1.69 0.47 -5.38
N VAL A 60 -2.13 -0.65 -4.80
CA VAL A 60 -1.29 -1.52 -3.98
C VAL A 60 -0.97 -2.79 -4.76
N PHE A 61 0.31 -3.13 -4.81
CA PHE A 61 0.83 -4.32 -5.44
C PHE A 61 1.36 -5.29 -4.38
N ARG A 62 0.94 -6.56 -4.48
CA ARG A 62 1.46 -7.64 -3.64
C ARG A 62 2.64 -8.33 -4.34
N GLY A 63 3.85 -8.04 -3.86
CA GLY A 63 5.09 -8.75 -4.24
C GLY A 63 5.46 -9.91 -3.30
N GLN A 64 4.69 -10.09 -2.22
CA GLN A 64 4.90 -11.15 -1.25
C GLN A 64 4.58 -12.53 -1.82
N ILE A 65 5.55 -13.45 -1.72
CA ILE A 65 5.37 -14.87 -2.03
C ILE A 65 4.49 -15.55 -0.99
N ASP A 66 3.70 -16.52 -1.41
CA ASP A 66 2.69 -17.17 -0.59
C ASP A 66 3.33 -18.11 0.44
N ASN A 67 3.68 -17.54 1.59
CA ASN A 67 4.25 -18.21 2.76
C ASN A 67 3.30 -18.10 3.95
N GLY A 68 2.01 -18.35 3.72
CA GLY A 68 0.94 -18.06 4.67
C GLY A 68 0.61 -16.56 4.77
N ALA A 69 1.06 -15.79 3.79
CA ALA A 69 0.87 -14.34 3.74
C ALA A 69 -0.46 -13.97 3.12
N LYS A 70 -1.13 -12.97 3.68
CA LYS A 70 -2.37 -12.40 3.14
C LYS A 70 -2.28 -10.89 3.11
N VAL A 71 -2.77 -10.33 2.00
CA VAL A 71 -2.96 -8.89 1.83
C VAL A 71 -4.45 -8.65 1.69
N ALA A 72 -5.01 -7.90 2.65
CA ALA A 72 -6.40 -7.47 2.66
C ALA A 72 -6.48 -6.00 2.29
N LEU A 73 -7.44 -5.66 1.43
CA LEU A 73 -7.97 -4.32 1.28
C LEU A 73 -9.23 -4.25 2.14
N VAL A 74 -9.24 -3.33 3.09
CA VAL A 74 -10.30 -3.20 4.09
C VAL A 74 -11.04 -1.91 3.82
N SER A 75 -12.36 -2.00 3.72
CA SER A 75 -13.21 -0.83 3.54
C SER A 75 -13.63 -0.19 4.85
N LEU A 76 -14.01 1.08 4.79
CA LEU A 76 -14.56 1.83 5.92
C LEU A 76 -15.81 1.18 6.51
N ILE A 77 -16.56 0.41 5.71
CA ILE A 77 -17.76 -0.33 6.13
C ILE A 77 -17.44 -1.76 6.61
N GLY A 78 -16.16 -2.14 6.66
CA GLY A 78 -15.69 -3.41 7.18
C GLY A 78 -15.74 -4.58 6.20
N SER A 79 -15.92 -4.33 4.89
CA SER A 79 -15.72 -5.38 3.88
C SER A 79 -14.22 -5.62 3.67
N THR A 80 -13.87 -6.87 3.33
CA THR A 80 -12.48 -7.25 3.07
C THR A 80 -12.35 -7.89 1.69
N THR A 81 -11.47 -7.34 0.88
CA THR A 81 -11.05 -7.88 -0.42
C THR A 81 -9.65 -8.44 -0.30
N TRP A 82 -9.41 -9.68 -0.71
CA TRP A 82 -8.10 -10.31 -0.60
C TRP A 82 -7.33 -10.21 -1.93
N LEU A 83 -6.06 -9.80 -1.86
CA LEU A 83 -5.20 -9.76 -3.04
C LEU A 83 -4.42 -11.06 -3.23
N GLU A 84 -4.54 -11.62 -4.43
CA GLU A 84 -3.78 -12.78 -4.88
C GLU A 84 -2.30 -12.43 -5.08
N GLU A 85 -1.42 -13.43 -5.02
CA GLU A 85 0.01 -13.23 -5.22
C GLU A 85 0.30 -12.61 -6.60
N GLY A 86 1.20 -11.62 -6.64
CA GLY A 86 1.63 -10.99 -7.88
C GLY A 86 0.56 -10.11 -8.53
N THR A 87 -0.55 -9.86 -7.84
CA THR A 87 -1.63 -8.99 -8.31
C THR A 87 -1.57 -7.59 -7.71
N ALA A 88 -2.34 -6.69 -8.31
CA ALA A 88 -2.54 -5.34 -7.83
C ALA A 88 -4.03 -5.09 -7.56
N GLY A 89 -4.30 -4.28 -6.53
CA GLY A 89 -5.63 -3.76 -6.22
C GLY A 89 -5.65 -2.24 -6.26
N ASN A 90 -6.78 -1.67 -6.67
CA ASN A 90 -6.98 -0.23 -6.61
C ASN A 90 -7.52 0.13 -5.23
N LEU A 91 -6.90 1.11 -4.59
CA LEU A 91 -7.47 1.70 -3.39
C LEU A 91 -8.49 2.75 -3.81
N THR A 92 -9.54 2.88 -3.02
CA THR A 92 -10.59 3.90 -3.19
C THR A 92 -10.78 4.63 -1.88
N ALA A 93 -11.51 5.76 -1.89
CA ALA A 93 -11.84 6.47 -0.65
C ALA A 93 -12.62 5.60 0.34
N GLU A 94 -13.35 4.59 -0.15
CA GLU A 94 -14.11 3.64 0.68
C GLU A 94 -13.28 2.41 1.08
N GLU A 95 -12.33 1.98 0.24
CA GLU A 95 -11.42 0.85 0.46
C GLU A 95 -9.98 1.36 0.46
N ASN A 96 -9.58 1.92 1.60
CA ASN A 96 -8.37 2.72 1.74
C ASN A 96 -7.36 2.14 2.76
N ARG A 97 -7.72 1.05 3.45
CA ARG A 97 -6.83 0.36 4.37
C ARG A 97 -6.27 -0.90 3.72
N VAL A 98 -4.97 -1.13 3.92
CA VAL A 98 -4.28 -2.36 3.57
C VAL A 98 -3.78 -3.05 4.83
N GLU A 99 -4.08 -4.33 4.99
CA GLU A 99 -3.52 -5.15 6.06
C GLU A 99 -2.67 -6.27 5.47
N PHE A 100 -1.41 -6.32 5.90
CA PHE A 100 -0.48 -7.39 5.59
C PHE A 100 -0.34 -8.30 6.80
N SER A 101 -0.62 -9.58 6.61
CA SER A 101 -0.51 -10.58 7.66
C SER A 101 0.24 -11.81 7.18
N ILE A 102 0.91 -12.49 8.12
CA ILE A 102 1.52 -13.80 7.89
C ILE A 102 1.00 -14.73 8.98
N ASN A 103 0.51 -15.91 8.58
CA ASN A 103 -0.01 -16.93 9.50
C ASN A 103 -1.12 -16.41 10.45
N GLY A 104 -1.89 -15.41 10.01
CA GLY A 104 -2.97 -14.80 10.79
C GLY A 104 -2.55 -13.67 11.73
N GLU A 105 -1.25 -13.35 11.81
CA GLU A 105 -0.75 -12.19 12.56
C GLU A 105 -0.58 -10.99 11.62
N VAL A 106 -1.19 -9.86 11.95
CA VAL A 106 -1.05 -8.61 11.19
C VAL A 106 0.31 -8.00 11.50
N LEU A 107 1.20 -7.96 10.51
CA LEU A 107 2.55 -7.41 10.64
C LEU A 107 2.60 -5.93 10.25
N LEU A 108 1.71 -5.50 9.36
CA LEU A 108 1.66 -4.13 8.89
C LEU A 108 0.21 -3.75 8.57
N THR A 109 -0.20 -2.59 9.05
CA THR A 109 -1.42 -1.92 8.64
C THR A 109 -1.06 -0.60 7.98
N VAL A 110 -1.70 -0.31 6.86
CA VAL A 110 -1.49 0.92 6.10
C VAL A 110 -2.85 1.55 5.84
N ASP A 111 -3.00 2.82 6.17
CA ASP A 111 -4.17 3.63 5.87
C ASP A 111 -3.76 4.69 4.84
N VAL A 112 -4.49 4.77 3.72
CA VAL A 112 -4.18 5.68 2.62
C VAL A 112 -5.24 6.79 2.56
N GLU A 113 -4.78 8.03 2.64
CA GLU A 113 -5.61 9.20 2.43
C GLU A 113 -5.41 9.77 1.03
N PHE A 114 -6.54 10.14 0.43
CA PHE A 114 -6.62 10.67 -0.92
C PHE A 114 -6.76 12.17 -0.78
N ASP A 115 -5.77 12.92 -1.26
CA ASP A 115 -5.97 14.36 -1.44
C ASP A 115 -7.15 14.59 -2.40
N ASP A 116 -7.94 15.63 -2.16
CA ASP A 116 -9.08 15.97 -3.01
C ASP A 116 -8.57 16.50 -4.35
N ARG A 117 -8.29 15.58 -5.26
CA ARG A 117 -7.68 15.87 -6.55
C ARG A 117 -8.69 16.27 -7.63
N GLY A 118 -9.94 16.53 -7.26
CA GLY A 118 -11.03 16.65 -8.22
C GLY A 118 -11.19 15.40 -9.11
N THR A 119 -12.18 15.42 -9.97
CA THR A 119 -12.49 14.35 -10.93
C THR A 119 -11.40 14.19 -12.00
N VAL A 120 -11.28 13.01 -12.59
CA VAL A 120 -10.38 12.75 -13.74
C VAL A 120 -10.56 13.76 -14.87
N VAL A 121 -11.81 14.20 -15.11
CA VAL A 121 -12.16 15.22 -16.10
C VAL A 121 -11.53 16.58 -15.77
N GLN A 122 -11.58 17.00 -14.50
CA GLN A 122 -10.97 18.27 -14.06
C GLN A 122 -9.44 18.25 -14.21
N ARG A 123 -8.81 17.08 -14.08
CA ARG A 123 -7.36 16.92 -14.27
C ARG A 123 -6.94 17.00 -15.73
N GLN A 124 -7.69 16.35 -16.64
CA GLN A 124 -7.39 16.44 -18.08
C GLN A 124 -7.51 17.89 -18.59
N GLN A 125 -8.53 18.63 -18.13
CA GLN A 125 -8.70 20.04 -18.49
C GLN A 125 -7.62 20.98 -17.95
N SER A 126 -6.93 20.60 -16.87
CA SER A 126 -5.85 21.41 -16.27
C SER A 126 -4.48 21.19 -16.92
N VAL A 127 -4.28 20.07 -17.62
CA VAL A 127 -3.02 19.75 -18.33
C VAL A 127 -3.01 20.29 -19.76
N GLU A 128 -4.19 20.55 -20.34
CA GLU A 128 -4.35 21.11 -21.69
C GLU A 128 -4.48 22.66 -21.70
N ALA A 129 -4.35 23.33 -20.55
CA ALA A 129 -4.49 24.78 -20.40
C ALA A 129 -3.15 25.52 -20.30
#